data_AF-A0A388P678-F1
#
_entry.id   AF-A0A388P678-F1
#
_cell.length_a   1.000
_cell.length_b   1.000
_cell.length_c   1.000
_cell.angle_alpha   90.00
_cell.angle_beta   90.00
_cell.angle_gamma   90.00
#
_symmetry.space_group_name_H-M   'P 1'
#
loop_
_entity.id
_entity.type
_entity.pdbx_description
1 polymer ?
#
loop_
_entity_poly.entity_id
_entity_poly.type
_entity_poly.pdbx_seq_one_letter_code
_entity_poly.pdbx_strand_id
1 'polypeptide(L)' 'MFDDTLIVWGGEFGRTIYSQGGLTKENYGRDHHPRCFSMWMAGGGAKGGQIYGETDEF' A
#
# COMPACT_ATOMS: atom_id res chain seq x y z
N MET A 1 0.71 9.40 25.56
CA MET A 1 1.07 8.20 24.77
C MET A 1 1.21 8.57 23.30
N PHE A 2 0.13 8.91 22.59
CA PHE A 2 0.21 9.25 21.15
C PHE A 2 0.88 10.58 20.80
N ASP A 3 1.08 11.48 21.76
CA ASP A 3 1.87 12.70 21.55
C ASP A 3 3.36 12.38 21.33
N ASP A 4 3.87 11.36 22.04
CA ASP A 4 5.29 10.96 22.01
C ASP A 4 5.52 9.65 21.26
N THR A 5 4.44 8.98 20.82
CA THR A 5 4.49 7.69 20.13
C THR A 5 3.99 7.83 18.71
N LEU A 6 4.87 7.53 17.76
CA LEU A 6 4.50 7.38 16.35
C LEU A 6 4.08 5.94 16.08
N ILE A 7 2.87 5.77 15.55
CA ILE A 7 2.40 4.51 14.97
C ILE A 7 2.68 4.56 13.48
N VAL A 8 3.28 3.50 12.96
CA VAL A 8 3.45 3.27 11.53
C VAL A 8 2.77 1.96 11.19
N TRP A 9 1.95 1.97 10.14
CA TRP A 9 1.31 0.79 9.59
C TRP A 9 1.41 0.83 8.08
N GLY A 10 1.69 -0.31 7.47
CA GLY A 10 1.83 -0.40 6.03
C GLY A 10 1.76 -1.82 5.54
N GLY A 11 1.31 -1.97 4.30
CA GLY A 11 1.58 -3.18 3.53
C GLY A 11 2.99 -3.15 2.93
N GLU A 12 3.48 -4.30 2.49
CA GLU A 12 4.73 -4.42 1.73
C GLU A 12 4.46 -4.53 0.21
N PHE A 13 3.32 -5.08 -0.17
CA PHE A 13 2.90 -5.28 -1.56
C PHE A 13 1.40 -5.04 -1.72
N GLY A 14 0.98 -4.43 -2.82
CA GLY A 14 -0.41 -4.52 -3.28
C GLY A 14 -0.61 -5.66 -4.26
N ARG A 15 -1.64 -5.55 -5.10
CA ARG A 15 -2.04 -6.61 -6.03
C ARG A 15 -2.13 -6.10 -7.46
N THR A 16 -1.54 -6.82 -8.41
CA THR A 16 -1.63 -6.52 -9.85
C THR A 16 -3.06 -6.76 -10.37
N ILE A 17 -3.43 -6.14 -11.49
CA ILE A 17 -4.67 -6.49 -12.21
C ILE A 17 -4.50 -7.68 -13.17
N TYR A 18 -3.25 -8.06 -13.46
CA TYR A 18 -2.85 -9.11 -14.40
C TYR A 18 -2.15 -10.26 -13.68
N SER A 19 -2.01 -11.42 -14.35
CA SER A 19 -1.14 -12.49 -13.84
C SER A 19 0.30 -12.31 -14.31
N GLN A 20 1.26 -12.45 -13.39
CA GLN A 20 2.69 -12.52 -13.75
C GLN A 20 3.06 -13.85 -14.41
N GLY A 21 2.23 -14.89 -14.20
CA GLY A 21 2.34 -16.20 -14.84
C GLY A 21 1.31 -16.42 -15.94
N GLY A 22 1.09 -17.69 -16.30
CA GLY A 22 0.05 -18.07 -17.25
C GLY A 22 -1.35 -17.87 -16.66
N LEU A 23 -2.25 -17.29 -17.45
CA LEU A 23 -3.66 -17.15 -17.07
C LEU A 23 -4.34 -18.53 -17.10
N THR A 24 -4.80 -18.99 -15.95
CA THR A 24 -5.61 -20.21 -15.82
C THR A 24 -6.94 -19.89 -15.14
N LYS A 25 -7.86 -20.87 -15.12
CA LYS A 25 -9.14 -20.72 -14.43
C LYS A 25 -8.95 -20.51 -12.91
N GLU A 26 -7.86 -21.03 -12.37
CA GLU A 26 -7.52 -20.95 -10.95
C GLU A 26 -6.48 -19.86 -10.64
N ASN A 27 -5.79 -19.32 -11.65
CA ASN A 27 -4.79 -18.27 -11.52
C ASN A 27 -4.99 -17.17 -12.57
N TYR A 28 -5.68 -16.10 -12.20
CA TYR A 28 -6.17 -15.06 -13.11
C TYR A 28 -5.77 -13.64 -12.67
N GLY A 29 -4.63 -13.50 -12.00
CA GLY A 29 -4.06 -12.22 -11.59
C GLY A 29 -4.11 -11.97 -10.09
N ARG A 30 -4.08 -10.69 -9.69
CA ARG A 30 -3.82 -10.29 -8.30
C ARG A 30 -2.52 -10.86 -7.78
N ASP A 31 -1.44 -10.89 -8.56
CA ASP A 31 -0.11 -11.24 -8.05
C ASP A 31 0.50 -10.09 -7.24
N HIS A 32 1.71 -10.25 -6.70
CA HIS A 32 2.37 -9.23 -5.89
C HIS A 32 2.71 -7.98 -6.71
N HIS A 33 2.31 -6.80 -6.22
CA HIS A 33 2.65 -5.51 -6.82
C HIS A 33 3.49 -4.63 -5.86
N PRO A 34 4.84 -4.70 -5.92
CA PRO A 34 5.72 -3.95 -5.00
C PRO A 34 5.69 -2.44 -5.20
N ARG A 35 5.16 -1.96 -6.34
CA ARG A 35 5.07 -0.52 -6.63
C ARG A 35 3.73 0.12 -6.29
N CYS A 36 2.79 -0.66 -5.75
CA CYS A 36 1.43 -0.16 -5.48
C CYS A 36 1.02 -0.68 -4.11
N PHE A 37 1.29 0.08 -3.05
CA PHE A 37 0.81 -0.21 -1.72
C PHE A 37 0.64 1.11 -0.96
N SER A 38 -0.08 1.05 0.16
CA SER A 38 -0.31 2.21 1.01
C SER A 38 0.30 1.98 2.38
N MET A 39 0.76 3.07 2.96
CA MET A 39 1.16 3.14 4.36
C MET A 39 0.44 4.33 5.00
N TRP A 40 0.24 4.25 6.31
CA TRP A 40 -0.19 5.40 7.09
C TRP A 40 0.61 5.46 8.38
N MET A 41 0.71 6.67 8.92
CA MET A 41 1.31 6.93 10.22
C MET A 41 0.44 7.90 11.01
N ALA A 42 0.44 7.78 12.33
CA ALA A 42 -0.31 8.66 13.24
C ALA A 42 0.39 8.79 14.59
N GLY A 43 0.15 9.89 15.29
CA GLY A 43 0.80 10.20 16.58
C GLY A 43 2.18 10.85 16.40
N GLY A 44 2.95 10.95 17.47
CA GLY A 44 4.28 11.59 17.50
C GLY A 44 4.26 13.07 17.11
N GLY A 45 3.14 13.76 17.34
CA GLY A 45 2.95 15.15 16.93
C GLY A 45 2.81 15.37 15.41
N ALA A 46 2.63 14.30 14.61
CA ALA A 46 2.44 14.43 13.17
C ALA A 46 1.15 15.19 12.83
N LYS A 47 1.23 16.12 11.86
CA LYS A 47 0.07 16.85 11.37
C LYS A 47 -0.85 15.92 10.57
N GLY A 48 -2.08 15.74 11.03
CA GLY A 48 -3.09 14.94 10.35
C GLY A 48 -3.58 15.54 9.04
N GLY A 49 -4.22 14.71 8.21
CA GLY A 49 -4.83 15.14 6.94
C GLY A 49 -3.83 15.34 5.80
N GLN A 50 -2.60 14.84 5.94
CA GLN A 50 -1.59 14.88 4.89
C GLN A 50 -1.67 13.62 4.03
N ILE A 51 -1.57 13.79 2.71
CA ILE A 51 -1.49 12.72 1.72
C ILE A 51 -0.22 12.97 0.91
N TYR A 52 0.61 11.93 0.78
CA TYR A 52 1.84 11.97 -0.01
C TYR A 52 1.85 10.77 -0.95
N GLY A 53 2.12 11.05 -2.22
CA GLY A 53 1.99 10.07 -3.30
C GLY A 53 0.58 10.05 -3.89
N GLU A 54 0.51 9.54 -5.10
CA GLU A 54 -0.71 9.36 -5.87
C GLU A 54 -0.55 8.11 -6.75
N THR A 55 -1.66 7.50 -7.14
CA THR A 55 -1.64 6.52 -8.21
C THR A 55 -1.39 7.23 -9.53
N ASP A 56 -0.47 6.72 -10.34
CA ASP A 56 -0.37 7.15 -11.74
C ASP A 56 -1.52 6.55 -12.57
N GLU A 57 -1.59 6.91 -13.85
CA GLU A 57 -2.64 6.41 -14.75
C GLU A 57 -2.38 4.99 -15.30
N PHE A 58 -1.29 4.33 -14.88
CA PHE A 58 -0.83 3.05 -15.45
C PHE A 58 -1.28 1.81 -14.66
#